data_AF-A0A662ANI3-F1
#
_entry.id   AF-A0A662ANI3-F1
#
_cell.length_a   1.000
_cell.length_b   1.000
_cell.length_c   1.000
_cell.angle_alpha   90.00
_cell.angle_beta   90.00
_cell.angle_gamma   90.00
#
_symmetry.space_group_name_H-M   'P 1'
#
loop_
_entity.id
_entity.type
_entity.pdbx_description
1 polymer ?
#
loop_
_entity_poly.entity_id
_entity_poly.type
_entity_poly.pdbx_seq_one_letter_code
_entity_poly.pdbx_strand_id
1 'polypeptide(L)'
;MTETIDRESRQRANIAIDINFSGDRYKTDNGYFTFPAPALETIDQYLYFLITNSEELEFERQYAMRPDYLSYDTYGTVALAQLLMYVNAVPSIEMFDLDTVIVPSMSAITEMLKDKFPKRPVSELEGVEW
;
A
#
# COMPACT_ATOMS: atom_id res chain seq x y z
N MET A 1 26.42 15.20 8.45
CA MET A 1 26.34 13.94 7.71
C MET A 1 25.43 14.21 6.52
N THR A 2 26.01 14.43 5.35
CA THR A 2 25.32 14.94 4.16
C THR A 2 24.68 13.77 3.44
N GLU A 3 23.36 13.62 3.59
CA GLU A 3 22.59 12.62 2.83
C GLU A 3 22.54 13.09 1.37
N THR A 4 23.24 12.38 0.49
CA THR A 4 23.30 12.67 -0.95
C THR A 4 21.97 12.27 -1.60
N ILE A 5 21.48 13.07 -2.56
CA ILE A 5 20.24 12.84 -3.33
C ILE A 5 20.12 11.37 -3.83
N ASP A 6 21.26 10.76 -4.17
CA ASP A 6 21.36 9.37 -4.63
C ASP A 6 20.93 8.32 -3.59
N ARG A 7 21.19 8.59 -2.30
CA ARG A 7 20.84 7.69 -1.20
C ARG A 7 19.36 7.81 -0.84
N GLU A 8 18.81 9.02 -0.95
CA GLU A 8 17.38 9.29 -0.80
C GLU A 8 16.58 8.69 -1.97
N SER A 9 17.08 8.82 -3.21
CA SER A 9 16.49 8.16 -4.39
C SER A 9 16.50 6.64 -4.30
N ARG A 10 17.53 6.01 -3.72
CA ARG A 10 17.56 4.56 -3.49
C ARG A 10 16.60 4.10 -2.39
N GLN A 11 16.38 4.91 -1.35
CA GLN A 11 15.34 4.62 -0.35
C GLN A 11 13.94 4.79 -0.95
N ARG A 12 13.73 5.79 -1.80
CA ARG A 12 12.47 6.01 -2.52
C ARG A 12 12.18 4.96 -3.59
N ALA A 13 13.19 4.42 -4.26
CA ALA A 13 13.06 3.32 -5.23
C ALA A 13 12.53 2.01 -4.59
N ASN A 14 12.73 1.82 -3.28
CA ASN A 14 12.18 0.69 -2.53
C ASN A 14 10.75 0.91 -2.03
N ILE A 15 10.19 2.10 -2.22
CA ILE A 15 8.80 2.37 -1.90
C ILE A 15 7.98 1.75 -3.02
N ALA A 16 7.26 0.68 -2.72
CA ALA A 16 6.36 -0.05 -3.63
C ALA A 16 5.17 0.79 -4.16
N ILE A 17 5.25 2.12 -4.04
CA ILE A 17 4.24 3.12 -4.38
C ILE A 17 4.74 4.02 -5.53
N ASP A 18 6.03 3.96 -5.92
CA ASP A 18 6.52 4.67 -7.10
C ASP A 18 6.02 3.97 -8.38
N ILE A 19 5.07 4.62 -9.06
CA ILE A 19 4.45 4.15 -10.30
C ILE A 19 5.50 3.94 -11.40
N ASN A 20 6.59 4.71 -11.41
CA ASN A 20 7.62 4.62 -12.44
C ASN A 20 8.52 3.39 -12.27
N PHE A 21 8.79 2.96 -11.03
CA PHE A 21 9.57 1.74 -10.74
C PHE A 21 8.72 0.47 -10.82
N SER A 22 7.41 0.63 -10.62
CA SER A 22 6.39 -0.41 -10.72
C SER A 22 6.17 -0.89 -12.16
N GLY A 23 6.43 -0.04 -13.16
CA GLY A 23 6.16 -0.31 -14.57
C GLY A 23 6.84 -1.58 -15.09
N ASP A 24 8.14 -1.74 -14.84
CA ASP A 24 8.90 -2.91 -15.32
C ASP A 24 8.49 -4.21 -14.61
N ARG A 25 8.01 -4.12 -13.36
CA ARG A 25 7.53 -5.27 -12.58
C ARG A 25 6.17 -5.79 -13.06
N TYR A 26 5.36 -4.93 -13.67
CA TYR A 26 4.02 -5.24 -14.17
C TYR A 26 3.97 -5.40 -15.68
N LYS A 27 5.08 -5.21 -16.37
CA LYS A 27 5.20 -5.46 -17.80
C LYS A 27 5.22 -6.97 -18.06
N THR A 28 4.25 -7.44 -18.81
CA THR A 28 4.19 -8.80 -19.35
C THR A 28 5.17 -8.93 -20.51
N ASP A 29 5.55 -10.16 -20.86
CA ASP A 29 6.49 -10.45 -21.96
C ASP A 29 6.01 -9.91 -23.32
N ASN A 30 4.70 -9.66 -23.43
CA ASN A 30 4.04 -9.09 -24.61
C ASN A 30 4.01 -7.55 -24.61
N GLY A 31 4.65 -6.88 -23.64
CA GLY A 31 4.73 -5.43 -23.52
C GLY A 31 3.51 -4.74 -22.90
N TYR A 32 2.47 -5.48 -22.49
CA TYR A 32 1.31 -4.94 -21.78
C TYR A 32 1.56 -4.84 -20.27
N PHE A 33 0.96 -3.83 -19.62
CA PHE A 33 1.02 -3.67 -18.17
C PHE A 33 -0.15 -4.39 -17.50
N THR A 34 0.12 -5.39 -16.67
CA THR A 34 -0.88 -5.98 -15.77
C THR A 34 -0.79 -5.24 -14.44
N PHE A 35 -1.70 -4.31 -14.17
CA PHE A 35 -1.84 -3.79 -12.82
C PHE A 35 -2.54 -4.87 -11.98
N PRO A 36 -1.88 -5.52 -11.00
CA PRO A 36 -2.61 -6.19 -9.95
C PRO A 36 -3.19 -5.10 -9.07
N ALA A 37 -4.31 -4.49 -9.48
CA ALA A 37 -5.17 -3.88 -8.48
C ALA A 37 -5.42 -4.96 -7.44
N PRO A 38 -5.22 -4.70 -6.14
CA PRO A 38 -5.47 -5.72 -5.17
C PRO A 38 -6.94 -6.15 -5.31
N ALA A 39 -7.19 -7.36 -5.80
CA ALA A 39 -8.54 -7.91 -5.84
C ALA A 39 -9.12 -7.83 -4.43
N LEU A 40 -10.38 -7.41 -4.32
CA LEU A 40 -11.11 -7.24 -3.05
C LEU A 40 -10.97 -8.49 -2.15
N GLU A 41 -11.00 -9.66 -2.79
CA GLU A 41 -10.80 -10.98 -2.19
C GLU A 41 -9.53 -11.09 -1.34
N THR A 42 -8.46 -10.39 -1.70
CA THR A 42 -7.24 -10.44 -0.90
C THR A 42 -7.26 -9.44 0.24
N ILE A 43 -7.95 -8.31 0.13
CA ILE A 43 -8.13 -7.46 1.31
C ILE A 43 -8.97 -8.22 2.33
N ASP A 44 -9.97 -8.99 1.89
CA ASP A 44 -10.73 -9.91 2.73
C ASP A 44 -9.86 -11.02 3.36
N GLN A 45 -8.97 -11.65 2.59
CA GLN A 45 -8.06 -12.69 3.12
C GLN A 45 -7.11 -12.14 4.21
N TYR A 46 -6.68 -10.89 4.08
CA TYR A 46 -5.77 -10.23 5.03
C TYR A 46 -6.52 -9.34 6.02
N LEU A 47 -7.85 -9.28 5.98
CA LEU A 47 -8.62 -8.39 6.85
C LEU A 47 -8.37 -8.70 8.32
N TYR A 48 -8.40 -9.98 8.69
CA TYR A 48 -8.06 -10.43 10.04
C TYR A 48 -6.62 -10.11 10.42
N PHE A 49 -5.68 -10.25 9.49
CA PHE A 49 -4.27 -9.91 9.73
C PHE A 49 -4.05 -8.40 9.93
N LEU A 50 -4.75 -7.57 9.15
CA LEU A 50 -4.71 -6.12 9.29
C LEU A 50 -5.30 -5.71 10.64
N ILE A 51 -6.48 -6.21 11.00
CA ILE A 51 -7.17 -5.89 12.25
C ILE A 51 -6.31 -6.28 13.46
N THR A 52 -5.70 -7.47 13.47
CA THR A 52 -4.85 -7.89 14.59
C THR A 52 -3.56 -7.07 14.73
N ASN A 53 -3.11 -6.46 13.64
CA ASN A 53 -1.93 -5.58 13.61
C ASN A 53 -2.32 -4.09 13.46
N SER A 54 -3.51 -3.73 13.96
CA SER A 54 -4.01 -2.37 14.01
C SER A 54 -4.05 -1.84 15.44
N GLU A 55 -4.05 -0.52 15.56
CA GLU A 55 -4.35 0.19 16.80
C GLU A 55 -5.76 0.77 16.71
N GLU A 56 -6.50 0.73 17.82
CA GLU A 56 -7.79 1.41 17.94
C GLU A 56 -7.56 2.77 18.58
N LEU A 57 -7.99 3.83 17.89
CA LEU A 57 -7.82 5.22 18.31
C LEU A 57 -9.19 5.89 18.44
N GLU A 58 -9.28 6.88 19.33
CA GLU A 58 -10.46 7.76 19.40
C GLU A 58 -10.56 8.56 18.11
N PHE A 59 -11.74 8.58 17.50
CA PHE A 59 -11.92 9.28 16.22
C PHE A 59 -12.01 10.78 16.44
N GLU A 60 -11.04 11.51 15.90
CA GLU A 60 -11.07 12.96 15.96
C GLU A 60 -12.01 13.53 14.89
N ARG A 61 -12.90 14.43 15.32
CA ARG A 61 -13.91 15.06 14.46
C ARG A 61 -13.36 15.80 13.25
N GLN A 62 -12.08 16.18 13.26
CA GLN A 62 -11.41 16.81 12.12
C GLN A 62 -11.31 15.89 10.89
N TYR A 63 -11.38 14.57 11.09
CA TYR A 63 -11.35 13.57 10.02
C TYR A 63 -12.74 13.20 9.51
N ALA A 64 -13.82 13.78 10.05
CA ALA A 64 -15.18 13.48 9.65
C ALA A 64 -15.38 13.76 8.15
N MET A 65 -15.87 12.75 7.41
CA MET A 65 -15.99 12.75 5.95
C MET A 65 -14.68 12.98 5.19
N ARG A 66 -13.52 12.90 5.87
CA ARG A 66 -12.19 13.20 5.33
C ARG A 66 -11.18 12.10 5.67
N PRO A 67 -11.39 10.86 5.18
CA PRO A 67 -10.45 9.75 5.36
C PRO A 67 -9.08 10.02 4.71
N ASP A 68 -9.03 10.93 3.72
CA ASP A 68 -7.81 11.44 3.11
C ASP A 68 -6.88 12.11 4.14
N TYR A 69 -7.46 12.87 5.09
CA TYR A 69 -6.69 13.59 6.11
C TYR A 69 -6.12 12.63 7.14
N LEU A 70 -6.95 11.69 7.64
CA LEU A 70 -6.47 10.66 8.56
C LEU A 70 -5.35 9.83 7.93
N SER A 71 -5.51 9.45 6.66
CA SER A 71 -4.48 8.71 5.92
C SER A 71 -3.17 9.50 5.82
N TYR A 72 -3.25 10.80 5.53
CA TYR A 72 -2.06 11.65 5.42
C TYR A 72 -1.37 11.82 6.77
N ASP A 73 -2.12 12.09 7.84
CA ASP A 73 -1.54 12.33 9.16
C ASP A 73 -0.95 11.06 9.78
N THR A 74 -1.54 9.89 9.47
CA THR A 74 -1.05 8.60 9.95
C THR A 74 0.14 8.07 9.13
N TYR A 75 0.06 8.15 7.80
CA TYR A 75 0.98 7.43 6.90
C TYR A 75 1.83 8.35 6.01
N GLY A 76 1.60 9.66 6.02
CA GLY A 76 2.22 10.61 5.11
C GLY A 76 1.73 10.53 3.67
N THR A 77 0.62 9.83 3.40
CA THR A 77 0.03 9.67 2.07
C THR A 77 -1.49 9.60 2.11
N VAL A 78 -2.16 10.19 1.12
CA VAL A 78 -3.63 10.12 0.97
C VAL A 78 -4.10 8.82 0.30
N ALA A 79 -3.17 8.03 -0.26
CA ALA A 79 -3.51 6.85 -1.07
C ALA A 79 -4.14 5.70 -0.26
N LEU A 80 -3.97 5.69 1.07
CA LEU A 80 -4.45 4.63 1.96
C LEU A 80 -5.84 4.95 2.57
N ALA A 81 -6.47 6.06 2.18
CA ALA A 81 -7.80 6.43 2.66
C ALA A 81 -8.85 5.33 2.42
N GLN A 82 -8.82 4.69 1.25
CA GLN A 82 -9.73 3.59 0.91
C GLN A 82 -9.48 2.34 1.78
N LEU A 83 -8.23 2.07 2.16
CA LEU A 83 -7.90 0.97 3.06
C LEU A 83 -8.45 1.25 4.47
N LEU A 84 -8.31 2.47 4.97
CA LEU A 84 -8.86 2.87 6.27
C LEU A 84 -10.39 2.75 6.28
N MET A 85 -11.06 3.22 5.24
CA MET A 85 -12.51 3.03 5.09
C MET A 85 -12.89 1.56 5.08
N TYR A 86 -12.14 0.73 4.34
CA TYR A 86 -12.41 -0.71 4.22
C TYR A 86 -12.27 -1.44 5.56
N VAL A 87 -11.16 -1.23 6.28
CA VAL A 87 -10.88 -1.88 7.57
C VAL A 87 -11.93 -1.51 8.62
N ASN A 88 -12.44 -0.28 8.56
CA ASN A 88 -13.48 0.21 9.47
C ASN A 88 -14.92 -0.07 8.98
N ALA A 89 -15.08 -0.88 7.92
CA ALA A 89 -16.36 -1.21 7.31
C ALA A 89 -17.22 0.02 6.93
N VAL A 90 -16.56 1.11 6.53
CA VAL A 90 -17.22 2.34 6.07
C VAL A 90 -17.45 2.27 4.56
N PRO A 91 -18.70 2.18 4.09
CA PRO A 91 -18.99 1.94 2.67
C PRO A 91 -18.88 3.20 1.81
N SER A 92 -18.99 4.39 2.41
CA SER A 92 -18.92 5.67 1.71
C SER A 92 -18.30 6.76 2.57
N ILE A 93 -17.76 7.80 1.94
CA ILE A 93 -17.03 8.87 2.63
C ILE A 93 -17.94 9.62 3.59
N GLU A 94 -19.21 9.81 3.23
CA GLU A 94 -20.22 10.47 4.07
C GLU A 94 -20.49 9.73 5.38
N MET A 95 -20.17 8.44 5.43
CA MET A 95 -20.30 7.59 6.62
C MET A 95 -19.00 7.50 7.42
N PHE A 96 -17.95 8.23 7.02
CA PHE A 96 -16.68 8.28 7.75
C PHE A 96 -16.76 9.28 8.90
N ASP A 97 -17.65 9.00 9.86
CA ASP A 97 -17.87 9.73 11.10
C ASP A 97 -18.06 8.69 12.19
N LEU A 98 -16.94 8.23 12.75
CA LEU A 98 -16.87 7.10 13.67
C LEU A 98 -16.69 7.60 15.11
N ASP A 99 -16.94 6.75 16.10
CA ASP A 99 -16.56 7.02 17.49
C ASP A 99 -15.10 6.60 17.74
N THR A 100 -14.71 5.43 17.21
CA THR A 100 -13.35 4.91 17.22
C THR A 100 -12.94 4.45 15.83
N VAL A 101 -11.64 4.48 15.55
CA VAL A 101 -11.07 4.09 14.26
C VAL A 101 -9.96 3.08 14.44
N ILE A 102 -10.03 2.02 13.65
CA ILE A 102 -9.02 0.98 13.53
C ILE A 102 -8.01 1.43 12.49
N VAL A 103 -6.75 1.55 12.90
CA VAL A 103 -5.65 2.04 12.09
C VAL A 103 -4.58 0.95 11.96
N PRO A 104 -4.47 0.30 10.79
CA PRO A 104 -3.43 -0.71 10.56
C PRO A 104 -2.02 -0.15 10.64
N SER A 105 -1.11 -0.92 11.23
CA SER A 105 0.31 -0.57 11.21
C SER A 105 0.87 -0.57 9.79
N MET A 106 1.76 0.39 9.48
CA MET A 106 2.39 0.48 8.16
C MET A 106 3.21 -0.78 7.81
N SER A 107 3.75 -1.47 8.81
CA SER A 107 4.41 -2.77 8.64
C SER A 107 3.45 -3.83 8.10
N ALA A 108 2.26 -3.95 8.67
CA ALA A 108 1.26 -4.92 8.23
C ALA A 108 0.76 -4.63 6.80
N ILE A 109 0.54 -3.34 6.48
CA ILE A 109 0.19 -2.91 5.12
C ILE A 109 1.30 -3.33 4.13
N THR A 110 2.56 -3.09 4.50
CA THR A 110 3.71 -3.45 3.65
C THR A 110 3.85 -4.97 3.49
N GLU A 111 3.57 -5.74 4.53
CA GLU A 111 3.61 -7.20 4.50
C GLU A 111 2.53 -7.79 3.59
N MET A 112 1.29 -7.31 3.71
CA MET A 112 0.19 -7.65 2.81
C MET A 112 0.57 -7.34 1.35
N LEU A 113 1.20 -6.19 1.09
CA LEU A 113 1.66 -5.83 -0.26
C LEU A 113 2.78 -6.76 -0.74
N LYS A 114 3.71 -7.18 0.12
CA LYS A 114 4.79 -8.10 -0.25
C LYS A 114 4.29 -9.48 -0.64
N ASP A 115 3.27 -9.99 0.06
CA ASP A 115 2.72 -11.33 -0.19
C ASP A 115 1.99 -11.42 -1.54
N LYS A 116 1.48 -10.27 -2.04
CA LYS A 116 0.87 -10.16 -3.36
C LYS A 116 1.82 -10.17 -4.54
N PHE A 117 3.11 -9.89 -4.33
CA PHE A 117 4.08 -9.90 -5.42
C PHE A 117 4.84 -11.21 -5.40
N PRO A 118 4.41 -12.25 -6.15
CA PRO A 118 5.31 -13.38 -6.39
C PRO A 118 6.61 -12.79 -6.92
N LYS A 119 7.72 -13.02 -6.20
CA LYS A 119 9.04 -12.68 -6.73
C LYS A 119 9.15 -13.43 -8.04
N ARG A 120 9.16 -12.73 -9.18
CA ARG A 120 9.54 -13.35 -10.45
C ARG A 120 10.87 -14.05 -10.18
N PRO A 121 11.03 -15.34 -10.49
CA PRO A 121 12.33 -15.97 -10.38
C PRO A 121 13.31 -15.14 -11.22
N VAL A 122 14.49 -14.88 -10.65
CA VAL A 122 15.56 -14.22 -11.40
C VAL A 122 15.82 -15.11 -12.61
N SER A 123 15.47 -14.67 -13.82
CA SER A 123 15.88 -15.43 -15.00
C SER A 123 17.40 -15.37 -15.01
N GLU A 124 18.04 -16.53 -15.04
CA GLU A 124 19.46 -16.58 -15.28
C GLU A 124 19.72 -15.87 -16.62
N LEU A 125 20.75 -15.04 -16.66
CA LEU A 125 21.22 -14.42 -17.90
C LEU A 125 21.62 -15.56 -18.84
N GLU A 126 20.77 -15.91 -19.80
CA GLU A 126 21.17 -16.76 -20.91
C GLU A 126 22.24 -15.98 -21.69
N GLY A 127 23.48 -16.42 -21.54
CA GLY A 127 24.59 -15.92 -22.35
C GLY A 127 24.27 -16.17 -23.82
N VAL A 128 24.32 -15.10 -24.61
CA VAL A 128 24.29 -15.23 -26.07
C VAL A 128 25.65 -15.78 -26.49
N GLU A 129 25.72 -17.07 -26.78
CA GLU A 129 26.83 -17.62 -27.55
C GLU A 129 26.74 -17.07 -28.98
N TRP A 130 27.79 -16.36 -29.39
CA TRP A 130 28.02 -15.88 -30.75
C TRP A 130 28.71 -16.95 -31.60
#